data_AF-T5A003-F1
#
_entry.id   AF-T5A003-F1
#
_cell.length_a   1.000
_cell.length_b   1.000
_cell.length_c   1.000
_cell.angle_alpha   90.00
_cell.angle_beta   90.00
_cell.angle_gamma   90.00
#
_symmetry.space_group_name_H-M   'P 1'
#
loop_
_entity.id
_entity.type
_entity.pdbx_description
1 polymer ?
#
loop_
_entity_poly.entity_id
_entity_poly.type
_entity_poly.pdbx_seq_one_letter_code
_entity_poly.pdbx_strand_id
1 'polypeptide(L)'
;MAADSQFHTCMSMCDQAQLARVRRIAVSDALFWIDDTSRSMTAATLTIEVVKQLATRMSSLERIIFVTRDEDEAADLPVAVERMARQIQMALATICQQAPLWRPPPWEILSTTSLSTMAGYRPADSQPWPCVRRR
;
A
#
# COMPACT_ATOMS: atom_id res chain seq x y z
N MET A 1 -6.39 -8.13 11.84
CA MET A 1 -7.16 -7.16 12.68
C MET A 1 -6.42 -5.89 13.11
N ALA A 2 -5.11 -5.69 12.86
CA ALA A 2 -4.38 -4.51 13.37
C ALA A 2 -4.11 -3.41 12.32
N ALA A 3 -4.00 -3.73 11.04
CA ALA A 3 -3.51 -2.78 10.05
C ALA A 3 -4.52 -1.67 9.70
N ASP A 4 -5.81 -2.00 9.49
CA ASP A 4 -6.86 -1.03 9.18
C ASP A 4 -7.12 -0.04 10.33
N SER A 5 -7.22 -0.55 11.56
CA SER A 5 -7.37 0.29 12.75
C SER A 5 -6.15 1.18 12.98
N GLN A 6 -4.93 0.67 12.74
CA GLN A 6 -3.71 1.48 12.77
C GLN A 6 -3.71 2.56 11.70
N PHE A 7 -4.19 2.27 10.48
CA PHE A 7 -4.31 3.26 9.40
C PHE A 7 -5.30 4.36 9.77
N HIS A 8 -6.49 3.99 10.25
CA HIS A 8 -7.50 4.94 10.68
C HIS A 8 -7.01 5.79 11.86
N THR A 9 -6.36 5.18 12.86
CA THR A 9 -5.75 5.91 13.99
C THR A 9 -4.66 6.86 13.52
N CYS A 10 -3.76 6.43 12.63
CA CYS A 10 -2.70 7.29 12.07
C CYS A 10 -3.30 8.48 11.33
N MET A 11 -4.27 8.24 10.43
CA MET A 11 -4.98 9.28 9.70
C MET A 11 -5.76 10.24 10.63
N SER A 12 -6.31 9.74 11.73
CA SER A 12 -7.05 10.54 12.71
C SER A 12 -6.14 11.36 13.63
N MET A 13 -4.90 10.90 13.87
CA MET A 13 -3.94 11.60 14.73
C MET A 13 -3.13 12.66 13.97
N CYS A 14 -3.00 12.53 12.65
CA CYS A 14 -2.32 13.52 11.83
C CYS A 14 -3.20 14.74 11.57
N ASP A 15 -2.62 15.93 11.73
CA ASP A 15 -3.27 17.19 11.35
C ASP A 15 -3.53 17.22 9.83
N GLN A 16 -4.72 17.66 9.45
CA GLN A 16 -5.14 17.79 8.05
C GLN A 16 -4.16 18.66 7.24
N ALA A 17 -3.57 19.68 7.85
CA ALA A 17 -2.56 20.53 7.18
C ALA A 17 -1.26 19.77 6.88
N GLN A 18 -0.91 18.76 7.67
CA GLN A 18 0.23 17.88 7.42
C GLN A 18 -0.10 16.82 6.38
N LEU A 19 -1.30 16.21 6.46
CA LEU A 19 -1.78 15.25 5.47
C LEU A 19 -1.90 15.88 4.07
N ALA A 20 -2.34 17.13 3.99
CA ALA A 20 -2.42 17.87 2.74
C ALA A 20 -1.04 18.10 2.08
N ARG A 21 0.07 17.96 2.81
CA ARG A 21 1.44 18.08 2.30
C ARG A 21 2.04 16.74 1.84
N VAL A 22 1.36 15.62 2.11
CA VAL A 22 1.83 14.29 1.69
C VAL A 22 1.70 14.18 0.18
N ARG A 23 2.84 13.91 -0.48
CA ARG A 23 2.92 13.77 -1.94
C ARG A 23 2.97 12.31 -2.40
N ARG A 24 3.48 11.42 -1.56
CA ARG A 24 3.61 10.00 -1.88
C ARG A 24 3.17 9.19 -0.69
N ILE A 25 2.35 8.17 -0.92
CA ILE A 25 1.94 7.22 0.11
C ILE A 25 2.14 5.80 -0.38
N ALA A 26 2.65 4.95 0.51
CA ALA A 26 2.68 3.51 0.32
C ALA A 26 1.57 2.86 1.17
N VAL A 27 0.73 2.05 0.54
CA VAL A 27 -0.40 1.36 1.14
C VAL A 27 -0.14 -0.13 1.00
N SER A 28 0.09 -0.83 2.11
CA SER A 28 0.30 -2.26 2.08
C SER A 28 -1.03 -2.99 1.85
N ASP A 29 -1.00 -4.02 1.01
CA ASP A 29 -2.14 -4.89 0.76
C ASP A 29 -2.63 -5.58 2.02
N ALA A 30 -1.76 -5.80 3.01
CA ALA A 30 -2.12 -6.30 4.36
C ALA A 30 -3.25 -5.51 5.04
N LEU A 31 -3.50 -4.27 4.63
CA LEU A 31 -4.63 -3.46 5.10
C LEU A 31 -5.99 -4.06 4.70
N PHE A 32 -6.05 -4.80 3.60
CA PHE A 32 -7.29 -5.33 3.02
C PHE A 32 -7.58 -6.78 3.40
N TRP A 33 -6.65 -7.45 4.10
CA TRP A 33 -6.82 -8.83 4.57
C TRP A 33 -7.26 -8.86 6.03
N ILE A 34 -8.48 -9.36 6.25
CA ILE A 34 -9.04 -9.52 7.60
C ILE A 34 -8.79 -10.94 8.15
N ASP A 35 -8.67 -11.95 7.27
CA ASP A 35 -8.36 -13.35 7.59
C ASP A 35 -7.76 -14.07 6.36
N ASP A 36 -7.12 -15.24 6.53
CA ASP A 36 -6.48 -16.06 5.46
C ASP A 36 -7.49 -16.51 4.37
N THR A 37 -8.78 -16.30 4.64
CA THR A 37 -9.91 -16.63 3.76
C THR A 37 -10.69 -15.40 3.29
N SER A 38 -10.10 -14.20 3.38
CA SER A 38 -10.80 -12.91 3.17
C SER A 38 -11.65 -12.92 1.90
N ARG A 39 -12.97 -12.90 2.12
CA ARG A 39 -14.00 -12.81 1.07
C ARG A 39 -13.78 -11.51 0.30
N SER A 40 -13.60 -11.60 -1.02
CA SER A 40 -13.25 -10.50 -1.93
C SER A 40 -14.04 -9.20 -1.76
N MET A 41 -15.26 -9.27 -1.21
CA MET A 41 -16.12 -8.12 -0.95
C MET A 41 -15.58 -7.18 0.13
N THR A 42 -15.06 -7.70 1.25
CA THR A 42 -14.63 -6.85 2.37
C THR A 42 -13.33 -6.12 2.05
N ALA A 43 -12.40 -6.81 1.37
CA ALA A 43 -11.18 -6.20 0.86
C ALA A 43 -11.48 -5.02 -0.07
N ALA A 44 -12.44 -5.18 -1.00
CA ALA A 44 -12.84 -4.10 -1.90
C ALA A 44 -13.45 -2.89 -1.17
N THR A 45 -14.29 -3.13 -0.15
CA THR A 45 -14.85 -2.04 0.68
C THR A 45 -13.77 -1.27 1.41
N LEU A 46 -12.80 -1.96 2.02
CA LEU A 46 -11.68 -1.31 2.71
C LEU A 46 -10.79 -0.51 1.74
N THR A 47 -10.53 -1.02 0.53
CA THR A 47 -9.81 -0.27 -0.50
C THR A 47 -10.56 1.02 -0.86
N ILE A 48 -11.89 0.97 -0.98
CA ILE A 48 -12.70 2.17 -1.23
C ILE A 48 -12.56 3.18 -0.09
N GLU A 49 -12.61 2.73 1.17
CA GLU A 49 -12.50 3.61 2.33
C GLU A 49 -11.12 4.27 2.43
N VAL A 50 -10.04 3.50 2.22
CA VAL A 50 -8.66 4.05 2.17
C VAL A 50 -8.55 5.10 1.07
N VAL A 51 -8.98 4.78 -0.15
CA VAL A 51 -8.93 5.72 -1.29
C VAL A 51 -9.75 6.98 -1.01
N LYS A 52 -10.91 6.85 -0.37
CA LYS A 52 -11.75 7.99 0.04
C LYS A 52 -11.04 8.88 1.06
N GLN A 53 -10.34 8.29 2.03
CA GLN A 53 -9.54 9.06 3.01
C GLN A 53 -8.39 9.79 2.32
N LEU A 54 -7.72 9.16 1.36
CA LEU A 54 -6.67 9.82 0.55
C LEU A 54 -7.25 11.01 -0.22
N ALA A 55 -8.38 10.82 -0.89
CA ALA A 55 -9.04 11.87 -1.66
C ALA A 55 -9.46 13.09 -0.81
N THR A 56 -9.89 12.85 0.44
CA THR A 56 -10.39 13.89 1.34
C THR A 56 -9.29 14.56 2.17
N ARG A 57 -8.23 13.83 2.53
CA ARG A 57 -7.18 14.32 3.43
C ARG A 57 -5.87 14.69 2.76
N MET A 58 -5.57 14.13 1.59
CA MET A 58 -4.29 14.31 0.89
C MET A 58 -4.49 14.99 -0.46
N SER A 59 -4.81 16.29 -0.44
CA SER A 59 -5.08 17.06 -1.67
C SER A 59 -3.85 17.26 -2.57
N SER A 60 -2.63 17.13 -2.03
CA SER A 60 -1.37 17.26 -2.81
C SER A 60 -0.74 15.91 -3.19
N LEU A 61 -1.52 14.82 -3.18
CA LEU A 61 -1.01 13.49 -3.47
C LEU A 61 -0.59 13.40 -4.95
N GLU A 62 0.70 13.18 -5.19
CA GLU A 62 1.31 13.04 -6.52
C GLU A 62 1.42 11.56 -6.94
N ARG A 63 1.51 10.62 -5.99
CA ARG A 63 1.66 9.18 -6.28
C ARG A 63 1.14 8.27 -5.16
N ILE A 64 0.53 7.15 -5.55
CA ILE A 64 0.14 6.06 -4.64
C ILE A 64 0.94 4.81 -4.99
N ILE A 65 1.52 4.16 -3.99
CA ILE A 65 2.24 2.90 -4.13
C ILE A 65 1.46 1.84 -3.36
N PHE A 66 0.98 0.82 -4.03
CA PHE A 66 0.37 -0.33 -3.38
C PHE A 66 1.42 -1.42 -3.21
N VAL A 67 1.58 -1.94 -1.99
CA VAL A 67 2.66 -2.88 -1.66
C VAL A 67 2.06 -4.26 -1.43
N THR A 68 2.42 -5.25 -2.26
CA THR A 68 1.98 -6.64 -2.05
C THR A 68 2.57 -7.19 -0.76
N ARG A 69 1.95 -8.23 -0.19
CA ARG A 69 2.52 -8.92 0.98
C ARG A 69 3.59 -9.91 0.52
N ASP A 70 4.54 -10.21 1.40
CA ASP A 70 5.57 -11.23 1.15
C ASP A 70 4.95 -12.64 0.99
N GLU A 71 3.81 -12.88 1.63
CA GLU A 71 3.04 -14.12 1.52
C GLU A 71 2.47 -14.32 0.10
N ASP A 72 2.07 -13.24 -0.57
CA ASP A 72 1.60 -13.26 -1.96
C ASP A 72 2.77 -13.49 -2.95
N GLU A 73 3.99 -13.06 -2.60
CA GLU A 73 5.20 -13.37 -3.37
C GLU A 73 5.51 -14.88 -3.37
N ALA A 74 5.21 -15.58 -2.26
CA ALA A 74 5.50 -17.00 -2.09
C ALA A 74 4.50 -17.94 -2.80
N ALA A 75 3.28 -17.49 -3.05
CA ALA A 75 2.21 -18.30 -3.64
C ALA A 75 2.09 -18.13 -5.15
N ASP A 76 1.75 -16.92 -5.63
CA ASP A 76 1.58 -16.61 -7.05
C ASP A 76 1.46 -15.09 -7.27
N LEU A 77 2.59 -14.39 -7.19
CA LEU A 77 2.68 -12.93 -7.31
C LEU A 77 1.89 -12.32 -8.50
N PRO A 78 1.91 -12.85 -9.74
CA PRO A 78 1.17 -12.25 -10.84
C PRO A 78 -0.35 -12.28 -10.63
N VAL A 79 -0.87 -13.35 -10.02
CA VAL A 79 -2.31 -13.49 -9.72
C VAL A 79 -2.72 -12.53 -8.61
N ALA A 80 -1.88 -12.39 -7.57
CA ALA A 80 -2.11 -11.44 -6.49
C ALA A 80 -2.10 -9.99 -7.00
N VAL A 81 -1.13 -9.64 -7.86
CA VAL A 81 -1.04 -8.31 -8.49
C VAL A 81 -2.26 -8.02 -9.36
N GLU A 82 -2.70 -8.96 -10.19
CA GLU A 82 -3.88 -8.74 -11.05
C GLU A 82 -5.16 -8.56 -10.21
N ARG A 83 -5.34 -9.38 -9.18
CA ARG A 83 -6.49 -9.28 -8.26
C ARG A 83 -6.50 -7.92 -7.55
N MET A 84 -5.34 -7.50 -7.03
CA MET A 84 -5.18 -6.22 -6.34
C MET A 84 -5.40 -5.05 -7.28
N ALA A 85 -4.85 -5.10 -8.50
CA ALA A 85 -5.06 -4.08 -9.53
C ALA A 85 -6.54 -3.90 -9.84
N ARG A 86 -7.30 -5.00 -9.96
CA ARG A 86 -8.74 -4.96 -10.20
C ARG A 86 -9.49 -4.31 -9.04
N GLN A 87 -9.15 -4.65 -7.80
CA GLN A 87 -9.76 -4.05 -6.60
C GLN A 87 -9.47 -2.55 -6.51
N ILE A 88 -8.21 -2.14 -6.75
CA ILE A 88 -7.79 -0.73 -6.76
C ILE A 88 -8.52 0.04 -7.86
N GLN A 89 -8.58 -0.50 -9.08
CA GLN A 89 -9.27 0.13 -10.20
C GLN A 89 -10.76 0.33 -9.91
N MET A 90 -11.43 -0.67 -9.34
CA MET A 90 -12.83 -0.55 -8.94
C MET A 90 -13.00 0.52 -7.86
N ALA A 91 -12.13 0.52 -6.84
CA ALA A 91 -12.19 1.50 -5.76
C ALA A 91 -11.99 2.94 -6.27
N LEU A 92 -10.97 3.17 -7.11
CA LEU A 92 -10.72 4.46 -7.74
C LEU A 92 -11.90 4.88 -8.61
N ALA A 93 -12.46 3.98 -9.42
CA ALA A 93 -13.62 4.29 -10.25
C ALA A 93 -14.85 4.69 -9.42
N THR A 94 -15.12 3.99 -8.32
CA THR A 94 -16.20 4.33 -7.37
C THR A 94 -15.97 5.71 -6.76
N ILE A 95 -14.75 6.03 -6.32
CA ILE A 95 -14.47 7.35 -5.72
C ILE A 95 -14.49 8.47 -6.77
N CYS A 96 -14.02 8.24 -7.99
CA CYS A 96 -14.15 9.21 -9.08
C CYS A 96 -15.62 9.54 -9.39
N GLN A 97 -16.53 8.57 -9.28
CA GLN A 97 -17.98 8.81 -9.42
C GLN A 97 -18.55 9.62 -8.24
N GLN A 98 -18.08 9.37 -7.01
CA GLN A 98 -18.55 10.07 -5.80
C GLN A 98 -17.92 11.45 -5.62
N ALA A 99 -16.71 11.67 -6.13
CA ALA A 99 -15.92 12.88 -6.00
C ALA A 99 -15.33 13.29 -7.36
N PRO A 100 -16.13 13.88 -8.27
CA PRO A 100 -15.72 14.19 -9.64
C PRO A 100 -14.62 15.26 -9.74
N LEU A 101 -14.39 16.03 -8.68
CA LEU A 101 -13.31 17.02 -8.60
C LEU A 101 -11.95 16.40 -8.27
N TRP A 102 -11.93 15.17 -7.73
CA TRP A 102 -10.70 14.49 -7.39
C TRP A 102 -10.17 13.73 -8.59
N ARG A 103 -8.93 14.03 -9.00
CA ARG A 103 -8.24 13.29 -10.06
C ARG A 103 -7.36 12.24 -9.40
N PRO A 104 -7.54 10.95 -9.71
CA PRO A 104 -6.73 9.91 -9.12
C PRO A 104 -5.28 10.09 -9.58
N PRO A 105 -4.31 10.16 -8.65
CA PRO A 105 -2.90 10.25 -9.01
C PRO A 105 -2.43 8.92 -9.63
N PRO A 106 -1.29 8.94 -10.33
CA PRO A 106 -0.63 7.72 -10.79
C PRO A 106 -0.43 6.75 -9.62
N TRP A 107 -0.79 5.50 -9.85
CA TRP A 107 -0.60 4.43 -8.89
C TRP A 107 0.19 3.28 -9.50
N GLU A 108 0.98 2.61 -8.66
CA GLU A 108 1.77 1.44 -9.03
C GLU A 108 1.66 0.37 -7.96
N ILE A 109 1.74 -0.90 -8.35
CA ILE A 109 1.83 -2.03 -7.43
C ILE A 109 3.29 -2.45 -7.39
N LEU A 110 3.90 -2.40 -6.22
CA LEU A 110 5.26 -2.87 -5.97
C LEU A 110 5.23 -4.04 -5.01
N SER A 111 6.19 -4.93 -5.19
CA SER A 111 6.45 -5.98 -4.23
C SER A 111 7.39 -5.48 -3.13
N THR A 112 7.34 -6.06 -1.92
CA THR A 112 8.17 -5.61 -0.80
C THR A 112 9.66 -5.72 -1.12
N THR A 113 10.06 -6.74 -1.89
CA THR A 113 11.42 -6.91 -2.41
C THR A 113 11.82 -5.81 -3.40
N SER A 114 10.92 -5.40 -4.28
CA SER A 114 11.13 -4.29 -5.23
C SER A 114 11.22 -2.94 -4.51
N LEU A 115 10.40 -2.75 -3.48
CA LEU A 115 10.38 -1.54 -2.66
C LEU A 115 11.66 -1.43 -1.82
N SER A 116 12.14 -2.55 -1.26
CA SER A 116 13.43 -2.64 -0.57
C SER A 116 14.61 -2.33 -1.50
N THR A 117 14.53 -2.79 -2.75
CA THR A 117 15.54 -2.50 -3.79
C THR A 117 15.56 -1.02 -4.18
N MET A 118 14.38 -0.37 -4.28
CA MET A 118 14.28 1.07 -4.51
C MET A 118 14.72 1.91 -3.31
N ALA A 119 14.50 1.42 -2.09
CA ALA A 119 14.92 2.07 -0.85
C ALA A 119 16.41 1.88 -0.51
N GLY A 120 17.17 1.15 -1.35
CA GLY A 120 18.60 0.91 -1.14
C GLY A 120 18.93 -0.15 -0.08
N TYR A 121 17.97 -1.01 0.28
CA TYR A 121 18.18 -2.07 1.26
C TYR A 121 18.68 -3.34 0.57
N ARG A 122 19.98 -3.65 0.75
CA ARG A 122 20.53 -4.98 0.46
C ARG A 122 19.98 -5.95 1.53
N PRO A 123 19.23 -7.00 1.16
CA PRO A 123 18.83 -8.01 2.12
C PRO A 123 20.08 -8.67 2.71
N ALA A 124 20.20 -8.60 4.03
CA ALA A 124 21.23 -9.26 4.81
C ALA A 124 20.88 -10.75 4.95
N ASP A 125 20.90 -11.49 3.85
CA ASP A 125 20.86 -12.95 3.89
C ASP A 125 21.84 -13.54 2.87
N SER A 126 23.11 -13.48 3.25
CA SER A 126 24.18 -14.35 2.78
C SER A 126 25.21 -14.43 3.91
N GLN A 127 25.22 -15.57 4.59
CA GLN A 127 26.10 -15.99 5.70
C GLN A 127 27.62 -15.78 5.45
N PRO A 128 28.49 -16.27 6.36
CA PRO A 128 28.79 -15.82 7.71
C PRO A 128 30.16 -15.12 7.71
N TRP A 129 30.50 -14.45 8.81
CA TRP A 129 31.80 -13.78 9.00
C TRP A 129 33.01 -14.68 8.66
N PRO A 130 33.98 -14.22 7.84
CA PRO A 130 35.37 -14.58 8.01
C PRO A 130 36.11 -13.36 8.57
N CYS A 131 36.49 -13.53 9.83
CA CYS A 131 37.66 -13.00 10.52
C CYS A 131 38.52 -11.94 9.80
N VAL A 132 38.66 -10.81 10.50
CA VAL A 132 39.85 -9.96 10.59
C VAL A 132 41.14 -10.60 10.05
N ARG A 133 41.78 -9.94 9.08
CA ARG A 133 43.24 -9.78 9.06
C ARG A 133 43.64 -8.55 8.24
N ARG A 134 43.92 -7.45 8.94
CA ARG A 134 44.84 -6.41 8.49
C ARG A 134 46.27 -6.92 8.66
N ARG A 135 47.02 -7.03 7.56
CA ARG A 135 48.25 -6.26 7.33
C ARG A 135 48.79 -6.57 5.94
#